data_AF-A0A6L6SXK4-F1
#
_entry.id   AF-A0A6L6SXK4-F1
#
_cell.length_a   1.000
_cell.length_b   1.000
_cell.length_c   1.000
_cell.angle_alpha   90.00
_cell.angle_beta   90.00
_cell.angle_gamma   90.00
#
_symmetry.space_group_name_H-M   'P 1'
#
loop_
_entity.id
_entity.type
_entity.pdbx_description
1 polymer ?
#
loop_
_entity_poly.entity_id
_entity_poly.type
_entity_poly.pdbx_seq_one_letter_code
_entity_poly.pdbx_strand_id
1 'polypeptide(L)'
;MSNLENKEEKVVNKIVSVVNKLDKELDELDTLSENPEKKHNLKKWLVERKAIHEIKKVLHEADKYEKYDEKELDKEFKEINDLLL
;
A
#
# COMPACT_ATOMS: atom_id res chain seq x y z
N MET A 1 -9.58 -3.17 30.46
CA MET A 1 -9.32 -4.16 29.38
C MET A 1 -9.96 -3.70 28.07
N SER A 2 -11.18 -3.17 28.08
CA SER A 2 -11.91 -2.65 26.90
C SER A 2 -11.16 -1.65 25.99
N ASN A 3 -10.29 -0.79 26.52
CA ASN A 3 -9.64 0.23 25.71
C ASN A 3 -8.54 -0.31 24.77
N LEU A 4 -7.88 -1.41 25.15
CA LEU A 4 -6.82 -2.02 24.34
C LEU A 4 -7.44 -2.81 23.18
N GLU A 5 -8.46 -3.62 23.48
CA GLU A 5 -9.24 -4.36 22.47
C GLU A 5 -9.83 -3.40 21.42
N ASN A 6 -10.38 -2.26 21.86
CA ASN A 6 -10.87 -1.22 20.95
C ASN A 6 -9.76 -0.58 20.09
N LYS A 7 -8.51 -0.47 20.58
CA LYS A 7 -7.37 0.07 19.80
C LYS A 7 -6.95 -0.96 18.75
N GLU A 8 -6.84 -2.22 19.11
CA GLU A 8 -6.44 -3.30 18.19
C GLU A 8 -7.49 -3.53 17.10
N GLU A 9 -8.78 -3.50 17.45
CA GLU A 9 -9.87 -3.60 16.47
C GLU A 9 -9.87 -2.43 15.47
N LYS A 10 -9.60 -1.21 15.93
CA LYS A 10 -9.43 -0.05 15.03
C LYS A 10 -8.27 -0.21 14.06
N VAL A 11 -7.16 -0.78 14.51
CA VAL A 11 -5.98 -1.05 13.66
C VAL A 11 -6.32 -2.10 12.61
N VAL A 12 -6.97 -3.19 13.01
CA VAL A 12 -7.46 -4.23 12.07
C VAL A 12 -8.42 -3.62 11.04
N ASN A 13 -9.39 -2.81 11.47
CA ASN A 13 -10.34 -2.15 10.57
C ASN A 13 -9.65 -1.21 9.56
N LYS A 14 -8.61 -0.48 9.98
CA LYS A 14 -7.79 0.33 9.07
C LYS A 14 -7.06 -0.54 8.05
N ILE A 15 -6.46 -1.66 8.46
CA ILE A 15 -5.78 -2.59 7.54
C ILE A 15 -6.79 -3.17 6.53
N VAL A 16 -7.96 -3.61 6.99
CA VAL A 16 -9.05 -4.09 6.11
C VAL A 16 -9.42 -3.04 5.07
N SER A 17 -9.51 -1.76 5.47
CA SER A 17 -9.78 -0.68 4.53
C SER A 17 -8.69 -0.51 3.47
N VAL A 18 -7.42 -0.68 3.83
CA VAL A 18 -6.29 -0.61 2.89
C VAL A 18 -6.32 -1.79 1.92
N VAL A 19 -6.60 -3.01 2.42
CA VAL A 19 -6.72 -4.22 1.58
C VAL A 19 -7.88 -4.10 0.58
N ASN A 20 -9.06 -3.66 1.02
CA ASN A 20 -10.21 -3.47 0.13
C ASN A 20 -9.92 -2.43 -0.97
N LYS A 21 -9.14 -1.39 -0.66
CA LYS A 21 -8.70 -0.39 -1.64
C LYS A 21 -7.71 -0.99 -2.64
N LEU A 22 -6.77 -1.80 -2.17
CA LEU A 22 -5.82 -2.53 -3.02
C LEU A 22 -6.56 -3.44 -4.00
N ASP A 23 -7.48 -4.29 -3.53
CA ASP A 23 -8.23 -5.21 -4.37
C ASP A 23 -8.99 -4.45 -5.47
N LYS A 24 -9.67 -3.37 -5.09
CA LYS A 24 -10.39 -2.51 -6.04
C LYS A 24 -9.47 -1.89 -7.10
N GLU A 25 -8.33 -1.33 -6.69
CA GLU A 25 -7.37 -0.71 -7.63
C GLU A 25 -6.75 -1.75 -8.58
N LEU A 26 -6.50 -2.97 -8.12
CA LEU A 26 -6.00 -4.06 -8.96
C LEU A 26 -7.06 -4.55 -9.95
N ASP A 27 -8.31 -4.74 -9.50
CA ASP A 27 -9.43 -5.12 -10.38
C ASP A 27 -9.66 -4.06 -11.46
N GLU A 28 -9.64 -2.77 -11.10
CA GLU A 28 -9.75 -1.68 -12.06
C GLU A 28 -8.62 -1.73 -13.10
N LEU A 29 -7.37 -1.97 -12.67
CA LEU A 29 -6.27 -2.14 -13.60
C LEU A 29 -6.49 -3.34 -14.53
N ASP A 30 -6.96 -4.48 -14.03
CA ASP A 30 -7.23 -5.67 -14.85
C ASP A 30 -8.33 -5.45 -15.89
N THR A 31 -9.35 -4.65 -15.58
CA THR A 31 -10.41 -4.32 -16.54
C THR A 31 -9.98 -3.37 -17.67
N LEU A 32 -8.90 -2.61 -17.49
CA LEU A 32 -8.38 -1.63 -18.47
C LEU A 32 -7.52 -2.27 -19.59
N SER A 33 -7.63 -3.58 -19.78
CA SER A 33 -6.84 -4.41 -20.70
C SER A 33 -7.12 -4.11 -22.19
N GLU A 34 -6.40 -3.15 -22.79
CA GLU A 34 -6.27 -3.01 -24.26
C GLU A 34 -4.83 -3.10 -24.82
N ASN A 35 -3.76 -2.88 -24.02
CA ASN A 35 -2.30 -3.12 -24.25
C ASN A 35 -1.51 -2.15 -23.31
N PRO A 36 -0.16 -2.22 -23.10
CA PRO A 36 0.84 -3.29 -23.24
C PRO A 36 1.28 -3.81 -21.86
N GLU A 37 1.46 -5.13 -21.72
CA GLU A 37 1.71 -5.86 -20.46
C GLU A 37 2.72 -5.21 -19.49
N LYS A 38 3.82 -4.64 -20.00
CA LYS A 38 4.88 -4.02 -19.15
C LYS A 38 4.40 -2.81 -18.36
N LYS A 39 3.60 -1.92 -18.96
CA LYS A 39 3.11 -0.70 -18.29
C LYS A 39 2.04 -1.04 -17.24
N HIS A 40 1.26 -2.08 -17.52
CA HIS A 40 0.26 -2.60 -16.60
C HIS A 40 0.91 -3.27 -15.37
N ASN A 41 1.93 -4.10 -15.59
CA ASN A 41 2.71 -4.72 -14.51
C ASN A 41 3.37 -3.67 -13.60
N LEU A 42 3.96 -2.60 -14.17
CA LEU A 42 4.52 -1.51 -13.37
C LEU A 42 3.43 -0.82 -12.54
N LYS A 43 2.28 -0.49 -13.13
CA LYS A 43 1.17 0.15 -12.38
C LYS A 43 0.66 -0.70 -11.23
N LYS A 44 0.48 -2.01 -11.45
CA LYS A 44 0.09 -2.96 -10.41
C LYS A 44 1.11 -2.99 -9.28
N TRP A 45 2.39 -3.10 -9.63
CA TRP A 45 3.47 -3.04 -8.66
C TRP A 45 3.46 -1.74 -7.84
N LEU A 46 3.23 -0.58 -8.46
CA LEU A 46 3.13 0.71 -7.73
C LEU A 46 1.95 0.73 -6.75
N VAL A 47 0.81 0.16 -7.13
CA VAL A 47 -0.39 0.04 -6.29
C VAL A 47 -0.10 -0.87 -5.08
N GLU A 48 0.53 -2.02 -5.29
CA GLU A 48 0.94 -2.94 -4.22
C GLU A 48 1.92 -2.26 -3.24
N ARG A 49 2.94 -1.54 -3.74
CA ARG A 49 3.90 -0.80 -2.90
C ARG A 49 3.23 0.25 -2.03
N LYS A 50 2.28 1.01 -2.60
CA LYS A 50 1.48 2.00 -1.85
C LYS A 50 0.69 1.34 -0.73
N ALA A 51 -0.01 0.24 -1.01
CA ALA A 51 -0.77 -0.48 -0.01
C ALA A 51 0.12 -1.01 1.13
N ILE A 52 1.28 -1.58 0.80
CA ILE A 52 2.26 -2.02 1.81
C ILE A 52 2.72 -0.86 2.69
N HIS A 53 3.02 0.30 2.09
CA HIS A 53 3.44 1.48 2.84
C HIS A 53 2.33 2.01 3.76
N GLU A 54 1.08 2.04 3.29
CA GLU A 54 -0.09 2.42 4.10
C GLU A 54 -0.29 1.43 5.27
N ILE A 55 -0.14 0.12 5.06
CA ILE A 55 -0.18 -0.88 6.13
C ILE A 55 0.94 -0.65 7.16
N LYS A 56 2.19 -0.43 6.71
CA LYS A 56 3.31 -0.11 7.62
C LYS A 56 3.03 1.13 8.47
N LYS A 57 2.44 2.17 7.87
CA LYS A 57 2.01 3.37 8.59
C LYS A 57 0.97 3.06 9.66
N VAL A 58 -0.08 2.31 9.31
CA VAL A 58 -1.14 1.92 10.26
C VAL A 58 -0.57 1.11 11.43
N LEU A 59 0.37 0.20 11.17
CA LEU A 59 1.04 -0.58 12.20
C LEU A 59 1.99 0.27 13.05
N HIS A 60 2.64 1.28 12.46
CA HIS A 60 3.49 2.23 13.18
C HIS A 60 2.68 3.11 14.13
N GLU A 61 1.56 3.67 13.67
CA GLU A 61 0.60 4.42 14.50
C GLU A 61 0.04 3.57 15.67
N ALA A 62 0.07 2.25 15.52
CA ALA A 62 -0.36 1.30 16.54
C ALA A 62 0.74 0.89 17.53
N ASP A 63 1.96 1.42 17.38
CA ASP A 63 3.16 0.99 18.12
C ASP A 63 3.52 -0.49 17.88
N LYS A 64 3.11 -1.07 16.73
CA LYS A 64 3.37 -2.47 16.36
C LYS A 64 4.43 -2.62 15.27
N TYR A 65 4.88 -1.52 14.67
CA TYR A 65 5.91 -1.52 13.62
C TYR A 65 6.81 -0.28 13.69
N GLU A 66 8.05 -0.45 14.15
CA GLU A 66 8.96 0.69 14.37
C GLU A 66 9.66 1.19 13.11
N LYS A 67 9.83 0.33 12.10
CA LYS A 67 10.67 0.59 10.91
C LYS A 67 9.96 1.40 9.82
N TYR A 68 8.92 2.14 10.17
CA TYR A 68 8.22 2.98 9.20
C TYR A 68 9.10 4.18 8.81
N ASP A 69 9.29 4.36 7.52
CA ASP A 69 9.92 5.55 6.94
C ASP A 69 8.90 6.20 6.02
N GLU A 70 8.40 7.38 6.40
CA GLU A 70 7.44 8.18 5.64
C GLU A 70 7.92 8.46 4.20
N LYS A 71 9.23 8.54 3.99
CA LYS A 71 9.85 8.83 2.69
C LYS A 71 10.25 7.59 1.91
N GLU A 72 9.99 6.38 2.41
CA GLU A 72 10.34 5.12 1.75
C GLU A 72 9.75 5.09 0.33
N LEU A 73 8.47 5.41 0.21
CA LEU A 73 7.74 5.37 -1.06
C LEU A 73 8.30 6.40 -2.07
N ASP A 74 8.62 7.61 -1.60
CA ASP A 74 9.19 8.67 -2.44
C ASP A 74 10.57 8.30 -2.98
N LYS A 75 11.41 7.67 -2.14
CA LYS A 75 12.73 7.18 -2.54
C LYS A 75 12.60 6.11 -3.62
N GLU A 76 11.72 5.13 -3.42
CA GLU A 76 11.48 4.06 -4.38
C GLU A 76 10.92 4.55 -5.71
N PHE A 77 9.99 5.51 -5.67
CA PHE A 77 9.47 6.11 -6.92
C PHE A 77 10.55 6.89 -7.66
N LYS A 78 11.42 7.61 -6.95
CA LYS A 78 12.53 8.31 -7.57
C LYS A 78 13.48 7.34 -8.26
N GLU A 79 13.89 6.27 -7.57
CA GLU A 79 14.77 5.24 -8.12
C GLU A 79 14.19 4.57 -9.37
N ILE A 80 12.89 4.28 -9.37
CA ILE A 80 12.22 3.67 -10.53
C ILE A 80 12.08 4.64 -11.69
N ASN A 81 11.76 5.91 -11.41
CA ASN A 81 11.70 6.91 -12.45
C ASN A 81 13.07 7.13 -13.10
N ASP A 82 14.15 7.10 -12.31
CA ASP A 82 15.53 7.19 -12.80
C ASP A 82 15.93 5.94 -13.63
N LEU A 83 15.38 4.76 -13.34
CA LEU A 83 15.62 3.52 -14.12
C LEU A 83 14.83 3.44 -15.44
N LEU A 84 13.77 4.24 -15.59
CA LEU A 84 12.89 4.23 -16.75
C LEU A 84 13.18 5.36 -17.75
N LEU A 85 14.08 6.30 -17.41
CA LEU A 85 14.56 7.41 -18.24
C LEU A 85 15.91 7.10 -18.90
#